data_AF-A0A8K0CVK5-F1
#
_entry.id   AF-A0A8K0CVK5-F1
#
_cell.length_a   1.000
_cell.length_b   1.000
_cell.length_c   1.000
_cell.angle_alpha   90.00
_cell.angle_beta   90.00
_cell.angle_gamma   90.00
#
_symmetry.space_group_name_H-M   'P 1'
#
loop_
_entity.id
_entity.type
_entity.pdbx_description
1 polymer ?
#
loop_
_entity_poly.entity_id
_entity_poly.type
_entity_poly.pdbx_seq_one_letter_code
_entity_poly.pdbx_strand_id
1 'polypeptide(L)'
;MFSLASVYKHRRVNIMQQKLISNKVTEIYIFAAAMKCSVLIFFIFGLLFFVSNGQVLVEPSDNIPDHPGYCYSEKEGVGAMERGEVKTQKGKCLEIECLEHGYIQYSGCHPVAIPGRCKYIPEDLSKPYPDCCPDVKC
;
A
#
# COMPACT_ATOMS: atom_id res chain seq x y z
N MET A 1 -9.68 37.23 -69.28
CA MET A 1 -8.35 37.44 -68.66
C MET A 1 -8.46 37.19 -67.16
N PHE A 2 -8.12 35.99 -66.69
CA PHE A 2 -7.96 35.74 -65.24
C PHE A 2 -6.53 36.12 -64.86
N SER A 3 -6.37 37.17 -64.04
CA SER A 3 -5.08 37.72 -63.65
C SER A 3 -4.28 36.73 -62.81
N LEU A 4 -3.02 36.49 -63.18
CA LEU A 4 -2.05 35.62 -62.50
C LEU A 4 -1.87 35.96 -61.00
N ALA A 5 -2.19 37.20 -60.61
CA ALA A 5 -2.16 37.64 -59.21
C ALA A 5 -3.17 36.90 -58.32
N SER A 6 -4.33 36.51 -58.87
CA SER A 6 -5.39 35.78 -58.13
C SER A 6 -4.95 34.36 -57.76
N VAL A 7 -4.33 33.66 -58.71
CA VAL A 7 -3.86 32.28 -58.52
C VAL A 7 -2.72 32.21 -57.50
N TYR A 8 -1.80 33.18 -57.53
CA TYR A 8 -0.68 33.23 -56.59
C TYR A 8 -1.12 33.50 -55.15
N LYS A 9 -2.08 34.42 -54.94
CA LYS A 9 -2.64 34.73 -53.62
C LYS A 9 -3.36 33.51 -53.03
N HIS A 10 -4.13 32.77 -53.83
CA HIS A 10 -4.85 31.58 -53.38
C HIS A 10 -3.91 30.43 -52.99
N ARG A 11 -2.81 30.22 -53.73
CA ARG A 11 -1.82 29.17 -53.40
C ARG A 11 -1.06 29.50 -52.11
N ARG A 12 -0.77 30.78 -51.84
CA ARG A 12 -0.08 31.22 -50.61
C ARG A 12 -0.95 31.03 -49.36
N VAL A 13 -2.26 31.28 -49.45
CA VAL A 13 -3.21 31.08 -48.33
C VAL A 13 -3.31 29.59 -47.95
N ASN A 14 -3.36 28.68 -48.92
CA ASN A 14 -3.42 27.23 -48.65
C ASN A 14 -2.17 26.69 -47.95
N ILE A 15 -0.97 27.17 -48.32
CA ILE A 15 0.30 26.73 -47.70
C ILE A 15 0.41 27.23 -46.25
N MET A 16 -0.05 28.45 -45.96
CA MET A 16 -0.03 28.99 -44.60
C MET A 16 -1.05 28.26 -43.69
N GLN A 17 -2.23 27.94 -44.22
CA GLN A 17 -3.24 27.15 -43.51
C GLN A 17 -2.75 25.72 -43.21
N GLN A 18 -2.05 25.07 -44.15
CA GLN A 18 -1.47 23.74 -43.93
C GLN A 18 -0.39 23.73 -42.84
N LYS A 19 0.47 24.76 -42.75
CA LYS A 19 1.49 24.86 -41.68
C LYS A 19 0.86 25.06 -40.30
N LEU A 20 -0.18 25.88 -40.20
CA LEU A 20 -0.93 26.10 -38.95
C LEU A 20 -1.61 24.82 -38.44
N ILE A 21 -2.19 24.02 -39.33
CA ILE A 21 -2.80 22.74 -38.99
C ILE A 21 -1.73 21.72 -38.54
N SER A 22 -0.59 21.63 -39.26
CA SER A 22 0.51 20.75 -38.88
C SER A 22 1.06 21.05 -37.49
N ASN A 23 1.30 22.33 -37.16
CA ASN A 23 1.82 22.72 -35.84
C ASN A 23 0.83 22.40 -34.70
N LYS A 24 -0.47 22.66 -34.91
CA LYS A 24 -1.50 22.32 -33.91
C LYS A 24 -1.64 20.81 -33.70
N VAL A 25 -1.53 20.02 -34.76
CA VAL A 25 -1.55 18.55 -34.67
C VAL A 25 -0.34 18.07 -33.87
N THR A 26 0.86 18.59 -34.14
CA THR A 26 2.07 18.23 -33.37
C THR A 26 1.95 18.58 -31.90
N GLU A 27 1.41 19.75 -31.54
CA GLU A 27 1.17 20.11 -30.13
C GLU A 27 0.19 19.14 -29.45
N ILE A 28 -0.93 18.82 -30.09
CA ILE A 28 -1.92 17.86 -29.54
C ILE A 28 -1.31 16.47 -29.33
N TYR A 29 -0.47 15.99 -30.26
CA TYR A 29 0.22 14.71 -30.12
C TYR A 29 1.22 14.71 -28.95
N ILE A 30 1.94 15.83 -28.72
CA ILE A 30 2.87 15.97 -27.59
C ILE A 30 2.10 15.97 -26.25
N PHE A 31 0.99 16.71 -26.16
CA PHE A 31 0.14 16.70 -24.96
C PHE A 31 -0.47 15.32 -24.68
N ALA A 32 -0.93 14.62 -25.71
CA ALA A 32 -1.47 13.27 -25.57
C ALA A 32 -0.41 12.24 -25.15
N ALA A 33 0.84 12.39 -25.61
CA ALA A 33 1.96 11.54 -25.18
C ALA A 33 2.36 11.83 -23.72
N ALA A 34 2.48 13.11 -23.34
CA ALA A 34 2.81 13.51 -21.97
C ALA A 34 1.75 13.05 -20.94
N MET A 35 0.47 13.11 -21.31
CA MET A 35 -0.64 12.65 -20.46
C MET A 35 -0.59 11.12 -20.24
N LYS A 36 -0.23 10.35 -21.27
CA LYS A 36 -0.07 8.88 -21.15
C LYS A 36 1.13 8.49 -20.30
N CYS A 37 2.26 9.18 -20.46
CA CYS A 37 3.45 8.95 -19.64
C CYS A 37 3.21 9.29 -18.17
N SER A 38 2.51 10.40 -17.89
CA SER A 38 2.15 10.79 -16.52
C SER A 38 1.30 9.73 -15.82
N VAL A 39 0.23 9.24 -16.48
CA VAL A 39 -0.64 8.19 -15.90
C VAL A 39 0.14 6.89 -15.65
N LEU A 40 1.03 6.49 -16.56
CA LEU A 40 1.87 5.29 -16.39
C LEU A 40 2.84 5.43 -15.20
N ILE A 41 3.41 6.62 -14.99
CA ILE A 41 4.33 6.88 -13.87
C ILE A 41 3.58 6.78 -12.54
N PHE A 42 2.39 7.38 -12.42
CA PHE A 42 1.57 7.28 -11.21
C PHE A 42 1.12 5.83 -10.92
N PHE A 43 0.80 5.05 -11.97
CA PHE A 43 0.42 3.65 -11.81
C PHE A 43 1.59 2.77 -11.33
N ILE A 44 2.80 2.98 -11.85
CA ILE A 44 4.01 2.27 -11.41
C ILE A 44 4.37 2.66 -9.97
N PHE A 45 4.29 3.95 -9.61
CA PHE A 45 4.57 4.40 -8.25
C PHE A 45 3.58 3.80 -7.25
N GLY A 46 2.28 3.74 -7.60
CA GLY A 46 1.26 3.10 -6.78
C GLY A 46 1.58 1.62 -6.48
N LEU A 47 2.08 0.87 -7.46
CA LEU A 47 2.44 -0.55 -7.30
C LEU A 47 3.64 -0.77 -6.37
N LEU A 48 4.55 0.20 -6.24
CA LEU A 48 5.74 0.08 -5.40
C LEU A 48 5.46 0.35 -3.91
N PHE A 49 4.36 1.04 -3.57
CA PHE A 49 4.05 1.41 -2.18
C PHE A 49 3.31 0.33 -1.36
N PHE A 50 2.80 -0.74 -1.98
CA PHE A 50 1.97 -1.74 -1.28
C PHE A 50 2.74 -2.76 -0.42
N VAL A 51 4.06 -2.71 -0.36
CA VAL A 51 4.84 -3.71 0.39
C VAL A 51 5.03 -3.28 1.86
N SER A 52 3.96 -3.31 2.64
CA SER A 52 4.03 -3.28 4.11
C SER A 52 3.26 -4.47 4.67
N ASN A 53 3.90 -5.62 4.78
CA ASN A 53 3.25 -6.86 5.25
C ASN A 53 3.50 -7.07 6.74
N GLY A 54 2.82 -6.33 7.60
CA GLY A 54 2.62 -6.72 9.00
C GLY A 54 1.16 -7.06 9.20
N GLN A 55 0.85 -8.26 9.72
CA GLN A 55 -0.53 -8.59 10.06
C GLN A 55 -0.83 -8.02 11.44
N VAL A 56 -1.43 -6.83 11.45
CA VAL A 56 -1.92 -6.15 12.65
C VAL A 56 -3.44 -6.17 12.60
N LEU A 57 -4.06 -6.66 13.67
CA LEU A 57 -5.51 -6.60 13.87
C LEU A 57 -5.78 -5.73 15.09
N VAL A 58 -6.67 -4.75 14.97
CA VAL A 58 -7.12 -3.93 16.09
C VAL A 58 -8.56 -4.30 16.43
N GLU A 59 -8.80 -4.63 17.69
CA GLU A 59 -10.12 -4.94 18.24
C GLU A 59 -10.54 -3.81 19.19
N PRO A 60 -11.75 -3.25 19.06
CA PRO A 60 -12.31 -2.44 20.12
C PRO A 60 -12.56 -3.34 21.33
N SER A 61 -11.97 -3.00 22.47
CA SER A 61 -12.23 -3.75 23.70
C SER A 61 -13.54 -3.27 24.32
N ASP A 62 -14.31 -4.22 24.84
CA ASP A 62 -15.44 -3.90 25.70
C ASP A 62 -14.90 -3.27 26.98
N ASN A 63 -14.88 -1.94 27.03
CA ASN A 63 -14.42 -1.22 28.21
C ASN A 63 -15.21 -1.71 29.42
N ILE A 64 -14.53 -2.31 30.40
CA ILE A 64 -15.16 -2.75 31.63
C ILE A 64 -15.66 -1.48 32.36
N PRO A 65 -16.97 -1.32 32.60
CA PRO A 65 -17.53 -0.10 33.20
C PRO A 65 -16.92 0.24 34.56
N ASP A 66 -16.50 -0.78 35.32
CA ASP A 66 -15.93 -0.63 36.66
C ASP A 66 -14.42 -0.33 36.67
N HIS A 67 -13.73 -0.41 35.53
CA HIS A 67 -12.28 -0.23 35.46
C HIS A 67 -11.88 0.62 34.24
N PRO A 68 -12.04 1.96 34.32
CA PRO A 68 -11.63 2.87 33.27
C PRO A 68 -10.12 2.81 33.07
N GLY A 69 -9.67 2.12 32.01
CA GLY A 69 -8.26 1.92 31.71
C GLY A 69 -7.83 0.47 31.51
N TYR A 70 -8.75 -0.49 31.59
CA TYR A 70 -8.48 -1.87 31.23
C TYR A 70 -9.03 -2.19 29.85
N CYS A 71 -8.31 -3.02 29.10
CA CYS A 71 -8.85 -3.68 27.94
C CYS A 71 -9.39 -5.06 28.31
N TYR A 72 -10.50 -5.48 27.69
CA TYR A 72 -11.06 -6.80 27.88
C TYR A 72 -11.44 -7.42 26.53
N SER A 73 -11.12 -8.71 26.38
CA SER A 73 -11.60 -9.53 25.26
C SER A 73 -11.98 -10.91 25.77
N GLU A 74 -13.11 -11.43 25.26
CA GLU A 74 -13.58 -12.79 25.51
C GLU A 74 -12.76 -13.86 24.78
N LYS A 75 -11.80 -13.46 23.93
CA LYS A 75 -10.92 -14.39 23.22
C LYS A 75 -10.07 -15.18 24.21
N GLU A 76 -9.99 -16.49 23.97
CA GLU A 76 -9.18 -17.40 24.78
C GLU A 76 -7.73 -16.93 24.86
N GLY A 77 -7.21 -16.81 26.08
CA GLY A 77 -5.83 -16.39 26.34
C GLY A 77 -5.59 -14.86 26.32
N VAL A 78 -6.62 -14.03 26.16
CA VAL A 78 -6.53 -12.56 26.25
C VAL A 78 -7.01 -12.07 27.62
N GLY A 79 -8.31 -12.19 27.91
CA GLY A 79 -8.89 -11.77 29.19
C GLY A 79 -8.76 -10.27 29.44
N ALA A 80 -8.71 -9.88 30.72
CA ALA A 80 -8.46 -8.51 31.13
C ALA A 80 -6.97 -8.15 31.02
N MET A 81 -6.69 -6.91 30.62
CA MET A 81 -5.36 -6.35 30.44
C MET A 81 -5.31 -4.92 30.97
N GLU A 82 -4.20 -4.54 31.60
CA GLU A 82 -3.93 -3.16 31.98
C GLU A 82 -3.53 -2.33 30.75
N ARG A 83 -3.78 -1.01 30.80
CA ARG A 83 -3.33 -0.10 29.72
C ARG A 83 -1.81 -0.18 29.55
N GLY A 84 -1.38 -0.39 28.31
CA GLY A 84 0.04 -0.57 27.96
C GLY A 84 0.59 -1.94 28.30
N GLU A 85 -0.24 -2.87 28.82
CA GLU A 85 0.18 -4.25 29.01
C GLU A 85 0.40 -4.91 27.66
N VAL A 86 1.57 -5.56 27.53
CA VAL A 86 1.94 -6.37 26.38
C VAL A 86 2.15 -7.81 26.84
N LYS A 87 1.53 -8.77 26.14
CA LYS A 87 1.73 -10.20 26.42
C LYS A 87 1.61 -11.05 25.16
N THR A 88 2.24 -12.22 25.20
CA THR A 88 2.03 -13.25 24.17
C THR A 88 0.76 -14.03 24.45
N GLN A 89 -0.10 -14.22 23.44
CA GLN A 89 -1.31 -15.01 23.57
C GLN A 89 -0.97 -16.47 23.90
N LYS A 90 -1.59 -17.03 24.93
CA LYS A 90 -1.34 -18.43 25.29
C LYS A 90 -1.74 -19.37 24.14
N GLY A 91 -0.82 -20.24 23.74
CA GLY A 91 -1.05 -21.23 22.68
C GLY A 91 -0.97 -20.69 21.25
N LYS A 92 -0.58 -19.42 21.05
CA LYS A 92 -0.36 -18.82 19.72
C LYS A 92 0.87 -17.93 19.73
N CYS A 93 1.57 -17.85 18.61
CA CYS A 93 2.65 -16.88 18.44
C CYS A 93 2.07 -15.51 18.00
N LEU A 94 1.40 -14.84 18.92
CA LEU A 94 0.79 -13.53 18.73
C LEU A 94 1.11 -12.65 19.92
N GLU A 95 1.57 -11.43 19.66
CA GLU A 95 1.66 -10.39 20.68
C GLU A 95 0.35 -9.63 20.76
N ILE A 96 -0.08 -9.36 21.99
CA ILE A 96 -1.29 -8.64 22.32
C ILE A 96 -0.88 -7.42 23.14
N GLU A 97 -1.34 -6.25 22.75
CA GLU A 97 -1.13 -4.99 23.45
C GLU A 97 -2.46 -4.32 23.75
N CYS A 98 -2.68 -3.89 25.00
CA CYS A 98 -3.78 -3.02 25.36
C CYS A 98 -3.38 -1.56 25.10
N LEU A 99 -3.88 -1.00 24.01
CA LEU A 99 -3.63 0.38 23.60
C LEU A 99 -4.45 1.38 24.41
N GLU A 100 -4.11 2.66 24.24
CA GLU A 100 -4.94 3.75 24.73
C GLU A 100 -6.36 3.70 24.13
N HIS A 101 -7.33 4.29 24.84
CA HIS A 101 -8.75 4.32 24.45
C HIS A 101 -9.49 2.97 24.42
N GLY A 102 -8.90 1.92 25.01
CA GLY A 102 -9.58 0.62 25.14
C GLY A 102 -9.59 -0.16 23.83
N TYR A 103 -8.50 -0.12 23.08
CA TYR A 103 -8.29 -0.96 21.91
C TYR A 103 -7.27 -2.05 22.23
N ILE A 104 -7.45 -3.23 21.66
CA ILE A 104 -6.49 -4.34 21.75
C ILE A 104 -5.86 -4.51 20.38
N GLN A 105 -4.55 -4.40 20.31
CA GLN A 105 -3.77 -4.69 19.10
C GLN A 105 -3.23 -6.11 19.17
N TYR A 106 -3.38 -6.85 18.08
CA TYR A 106 -2.79 -8.17 17.88
C TYR A 106 -1.73 -8.08 16.77
N SER A 107 -0.50 -8.44 17.09
CA SER A 107 0.65 -8.44 16.18
C SER A 107 1.07 -9.88 15.90
N GLY A 108 1.01 -10.29 14.63
CA GLY A 108 1.41 -11.63 14.17
C GLY A 108 2.83 -11.70 13.63
N CYS A 109 3.27 -12.93 13.36
CA CYS A 109 4.52 -13.18 12.65
C CYS A 109 4.42 -12.73 11.19
N HIS A 110 5.55 -12.30 10.64
CA HIS A 110 5.64 -11.93 9.24
C HIS A 110 5.68 -13.19 8.37
N PRO A 111 5.08 -13.17 7.16
CA PRO A 111 5.23 -14.27 6.21
C PRO A 111 6.70 -14.44 5.83
N VAL A 112 7.22 -15.67 5.91
CA VAL A 112 8.60 -15.98 5.54
C VAL A 112 8.63 -16.72 4.21
N ALA A 113 9.34 -16.18 3.23
CA ALA A 113 9.64 -16.87 1.98
C ALA A 113 10.88 -17.74 2.17
N ILE A 114 10.80 -19.03 1.81
CA ILE A 114 11.92 -19.97 1.93
C ILE A 114 12.73 -19.93 0.62
N PRO A 115 13.97 -19.39 0.61
CA PRO A 115 14.82 -19.42 -0.56
C PRO A 115 15.49 -20.79 -0.71
N GLY A 116 15.57 -21.28 -1.94
CA GLY A 116 16.38 -22.44 -2.39
C GLY A 116 16.82 -23.44 -1.32
N ARG A 117 18.11 -23.42 -0.95
CA ARG A 117 18.75 -24.42 -0.07
C ARG A 117 18.56 -24.18 1.42
N CYS A 118 17.65 -23.30 1.81
CA CYS A 118 17.41 -22.99 3.22
C CYS A 118 16.33 -23.92 3.80
N LYS A 119 16.35 -24.08 5.12
CA LYS A 119 15.40 -24.90 5.85
C LYS A 119 14.40 -24.01 6.59
N TYR A 120 13.12 -24.37 6.49
CA TYR A 120 12.07 -23.79 7.33
C TYR A 120 12.22 -24.28 8.77
N ILE A 121 12.24 -23.34 9.71
CA ILE A 121 12.15 -23.58 11.14
C ILE A 121 10.69 -23.27 11.52
N PRO A 122 9.93 -24.26 12.00
CA PRO A 122 8.55 -24.05 12.40
C PRO A 122 8.46 -23.16 13.65
N GLU A 123 7.25 -22.65 13.91
CA GLU A 123 6.96 -21.90 15.13
C GLU A 123 7.30 -22.70 16.41
N ASP A 124 7.75 -21.98 17.44
CA ASP A 124 8.11 -22.55 18.74
C ASP A 124 7.29 -21.87 19.83
N LEU A 125 6.10 -22.42 20.10
CA LEU A 125 5.16 -21.91 21.10
C LEU A 125 5.67 -22.02 22.55
N SER A 126 6.86 -22.60 22.78
CA SER A 126 7.50 -22.58 24.09
C SER A 126 8.17 -21.23 24.42
N LYS A 127 8.34 -20.36 23.42
CA LYS A 127 8.96 -19.04 23.53
C LYS A 127 7.92 -17.92 23.45
N PRO A 128 8.22 -16.73 24.01
CA PRO A 128 7.39 -15.55 23.80
C PRO A 128 7.52 -15.02 22.36
N TYR A 129 6.55 -14.23 21.92
CA TYR A 129 6.72 -13.41 20.71
C TYR A 129 7.84 -12.38 20.95
N PRO A 130 8.68 -12.05 19.95
CA PRO A 130 8.70 -12.58 18.57
C PRO A 130 9.48 -13.89 18.39
N ASP A 131 10.12 -14.41 19.43
CA ASP A 131 11.01 -15.58 19.33
C ASP A 131 10.29 -16.90 19.01
N CYS A 132 8.97 -16.97 19.21
CA CYS A 132 8.15 -18.09 18.78
C CYS A 132 7.88 -18.13 17.27
N CYS A 133 8.20 -17.06 16.53
CA CYS A 133 7.86 -16.98 15.12
C CYS A 133 8.66 -17.97 14.27
N PRO A 134 8.09 -18.46 13.15
CA PRO A 134 8.82 -19.29 12.21
C PRO A 134 9.97 -18.51 11.59
N ASP A 135 11.06 -19.21 11.29
CA ASP A 135 12.29 -18.63 10.75
C ASP A 135 12.83 -19.49 9.61
N VAL A 136 13.83 -18.99 8.88
CA VAL A 136 14.50 -19.71 7.80
C VAL A 136 16.00 -19.71 8.04
N LYS A 137 16.56 -20.93 8.12
CA LYS A 137 17.99 -21.13 8.26
C LYS A 137 18.64 -21.51 6.95
N CYS A 138 19.47 -20.61 6.46
CA CYS A 138 20.50 -20.84 5.47
C CYS A 138 21.85 -20.94 6.21
#